data_AF-A0A1I3C4W8-F1
#
_entry.id   AF-A0A1I3C4W8-F1
#
_cell.length_a   1.000
_cell.length_b   1.000
_cell.length_c   1.000
_cell.angle_alpha   90.00
_cell.angle_beta   90.00
_cell.angle_gamma   90.00
#
_symmetry.space_group_name_H-M   'P 1'
#
loop_
_entity.id
_entity.type
_entity.pdbx_description
1 polymer ?
#
loop_
_entity_poly.entity_id
_entity_poly.type
_entity_poly.pdbx_seq_one_letter_code
_entity_poly.pdbx_strand_id
1 'polypeptide(L)'
;MNLKEAFQTQNKVNDLLSYITRYLSDNDNVMTITEKHLRSKALKGQKDETVDVSERSEEGFAIEALLKVWQELMEEKEKLSCAIGKAKAGMGFNLDAAVDANKSRRSMLQVLQGLANLKSSHELQKGEGQGYVFNNDGNQTSYYYDIDRIMTIDYDRNKVRAMVKEFNRKADEVSLKIDEALLATKVDYTPRFDLAGENQFIVEELLEE
;
A
#
# COMPACT_ATOMS: atom_id res chain seq x y z
N MET A 1 7.84 9.33 23.78
CA MET A 1 8.12 8.16 22.90
C MET A 1 9.35 8.42 22.03
N ASN A 2 9.95 7.40 21.40
CA ASN A 2 10.92 7.60 20.31
C ASN A 2 10.19 7.78 18.96
N LEU A 3 10.93 8.16 17.91
CA LEU A 3 10.35 8.44 16.60
C LEU A 3 9.76 7.19 15.92
N LYS A 4 10.34 6.00 16.17
CA LYS A 4 9.78 4.73 15.71
C LYS A 4 8.39 4.47 16.30
N GLU A 5 8.27 4.58 17.62
CA GLU A 5 7.01 4.46 18.35
C GLU A 5 6.01 5.49 17.86
N ALA A 6 6.43 6.74 17.66
CA ALA A 6 5.57 7.80 17.15
C ALA A 6 4.98 7.48 15.76
N PHE A 7 5.78 6.93 14.84
CA PHE A 7 5.26 6.47 13.55
C PHE A 7 4.33 5.27 13.68
N GLN A 8 4.60 4.34 14.60
CA GLN A 8 3.69 3.22 14.87
C GLN A 8 2.34 3.69 15.42
N THR A 9 2.36 4.62 16.39
CA THR A 9 1.17 5.29 16.91
C THR A 9 0.42 6.01 15.80
N GLN A 10 1.11 6.78 14.95
CA GLN A 10 0.49 7.50 13.84
C GLN A 10 -0.18 6.55 12.83
N ASN A 11 0.48 5.42 12.51
CA ASN A 11 -0.10 4.39 11.64
C ASN A 11 -1.38 3.80 12.27
N LYS A 12 -1.34 3.47 13.55
CA LYS A 12 -2.50 2.92 14.26
C LYS A 12 -3.68 3.89 14.30
N VAL A 13 -3.43 5.18 14.53
CA VAL A 13 -4.47 6.23 14.46
C VAL A 13 -5.07 6.32 13.05
N ASN A 14 -4.24 6.25 12.00
CA ASN A 14 -4.74 6.22 10.61
C ASN A 14 -5.59 4.99 10.32
N ASP A 15 -5.21 3.82 10.85
CA ASP A 15 -5.97 2.58 10.70
C ASP A 15 -7.34 2.68 11.37
N LEU A 16 -7.41 3.26 12.58
CA LEU A 16 -8.68 3.50 13.29
C LEU A 16 -9.57 4.50 12.53
N LEU A 17 -9.01 5.62 12.07
CA LEU A 17 -9.75 6.59 11.25
C LEU A 17 -10.30 5.95 9.98
N SER A 18 -9.54 5.05 9.34
CA SER A 18 -9.96 4.32 8.15
C SER A 18 -11.04 3.30 8.47
N TYR A 19 -10.93 2.58 9.59
CA TYR A 19 -11.93 1.62 10.06
C TYR A 19 -13.27 2.30 10.35
N ILE A 20 -13.26 3.41 11.10
CA ILE A 20 -14.46 4.20 11.39
C ILE A 20 -15.06 4.77 10.10
N THR A 21 -14.25 5.36 9.23
CA THR A 21 -14.73 5.88 7.94
C THR A 21 -15.40 4.79 7.11
N ARG A 22 -14.83 3.58 7.08
CA ARG A 22 -15.42 2.44 6.39
C ARG A 22 -16.78 2.08 6.96
N TYR A 23 -16.89 1.96 8.28
CA TYR A 23 -18.16 1.68 8.96
C TYR A 23 -19.23 2.73 8.61
N LEU A 24 -18.86 4.01 8.71
CA LEU A 24 -19.76 5.15 8.42
C LEU A 24 -20.12 5.29 6.93
N SER A 25 -19.29 4.76 6.03
CA SER A 25 -19.57 4.78 4.59
C SER A 25 -20.53 3.69 4.13
N ASP A 26 -20.85 2.74 5.01
CA ASP A 26 -21.78 1.65 4.74
C ASP A 26 -23.21 2.09 5.08
N ASN A 27 -24.06 2.13 4.05
CA ASN A 27 -25.46 2.57 4.20
C ASN A 27 -26.24 1.70 5.16
N ASP A 28 -25.96 0.39 5.20
CA ASP A 28 -26.69 -0.55 6.04
C ASP A 28 -26.44 -0.28 7.53
N ASN A 29 -25.27 0.28 7.86
CA ASN A 29 -24.91 0.68 9.24
C ASN A 29 -25.51 2.01 9.67
N VAL A 30 -25.66 2.97 8.74
CA VAL A 30 -26.05 4.35 9.09
C VAL A 30 -27.52 4.64 8.87
N MET A 31 -28.23 3.82 8.08
CA MET A 31 -29.64 4.01 7.78
C MET A 31 -30.54 3.04 8.56
N THR A 32 -31.83 3.37 8.62
CA THR A 32 -32.89 2.43 9.00
C THR A 32 -33.74 2.21 7.77
N ILE A 33 -33.86 0.95 7.34
CA ILE A 33 -34.60 0.59 6.14
C ILE A 33 -35.91 -0.06 6.58
N THR A 34 -37.03 0.60 6.29
CA THR A 34 -38.36 0.05 6.57
C THR A 34 -39.12 -0.21 5.28
N GLU A 35 -39.63 -1.43 5.12
CA GLU A 35 -40.54 -1.76 4.03
C GLU A 35 -41.99 -1.63 4.48
N LYS A 36 -42.80 -0.90 3.71
CA LYS A 36 -44.25 -0.84 3.91
C LYS A 36 -44.97 -1.76 2.92
N HIS A 37 -45.51 -2.86 3.43
CA HIS A 37 -46.22 -3.87 2.66
C HIS A 37 -47.69 -3.48 2.52
N LEU A 38 -48.08 -2.96 1.35
CA LEU A 38 -49.41 -2.38 1.08
C LEU A 38 -50.50 -3.42 0.76
N ARG A 39 -50.68 -4.40 1.66
CA ARG A 39 -51.61 -5.54 1.45
C ARG A 39 -53.06 -5.10 1.25
N SER A 40 -53.48 -4.01 1.90
CA SER A 40 -54.85 -3.47 1.77
C SER A 40 -55.19 -3.00 0.35
N LYS A 41 -54.17 -2.58 -0.42
CA LYS A 41 -54.33 -2.19 -1.83
C LYS A 41 -54.52 -3.39 -2.75
N ALA A 42 -53.87 -4.51 -2.42
CA ALA A 42 -53.99 -5.74 -3.19
C ALA A 42 -55.32 -6.46 -2.91
N LEU A 43 -55.78 -6.45 -1.66
CA LEU A 43 -57.02 -7.12 -1.26
C LEU A 43 -57.77 -6.34 -0.15
N LYS A 44 -59.02 -5.98 -0.45
CA LYS A 44 -59.92 -5.28 0.49
C LYS A 44 -60.11 -6.11 1.76
N GLY A 45 -59.85 -5.49 2.93
CA GLY A 45 -59.97 -6.12 4.24
C GLY A 45 -58.64 -6.62 4.83
N GLN A 46 -57.55 -6.65 4.04
CA GLN A 46 -56.20 -6.88 4.56
C GLN A 46 -55.61 -5.60 5.16
N LYS A 47 -54.74 -5.74 6.17
CA LYS A 47 -54.03 -4.62 6.79
C LYS A 47 -52.64 -4.47 6.18
N ASP A 48 -52.24 -3.23 5.94
CA ASP A 48 -50.85 -2.93 5.59
C ASP A 48 -49.94 -3.24 6.79
N GLU A 49 -48.69 -3.58 6.49
CA GLU A 49 -47.67 -3.91 7.47
C GLU A 49 -46.42 -3.07 7.21
N THR A 50 -45.63 -2.81 8.26
CA THR A 50 -44.32 -2.17 8.12
C THR A 50 -43.30 -3.01 8.85
N VAL A 51 -42.21 -3.36 8.16
CA VAL A 51 -41.16 -4.24 8.66
C VAL A 51 -39.83 -3.49 8.58
N ASP A 52 -39.04 -3.56 9.65
CA ASP A 52 -37.64 -3.13 9.63
C ASP A 52 -36.80 -4.23 8.96
N VAL A 53 -36.12 -3.87 7.88
CA VAL A 53 -35.27 -4.77 7.09
C VAL A 53 -33.82 -4.27 7.08
N SER A 54 -33.42 -3.49 8.08
CA SER A 54 -32.04 -3.00 8.21
C SER A 54 -31.07 -4.17 8.45
N GLU A 55 -30.00 -4.27 7.64
CA GLU A 55 -28.95 -5.30 7.75
C GLU A 55 -27.66 -4.71 8.36
N ARG A 56 -27.76 -4.21 9.60
CA ARG A 56 -26.60 -3.61 10.30
C ARG A 56 -25.54 -4.66 10.61
N SER A 57 -24.28 -4.23 10.55
CA SER A 57 -23.15 -5.01 11.06
C SER A 57 -23.28 -5.33 12.56
N GLU A 58 -22.60 -6.40 12.99
CA GLU A 58 -22.71 -6.94 14.35
C GLU A 58 -22.21 -5.94 15.40
N GLU A 59 -21.29 -5.06 15.04
CA GLU A 59 -20.72 -4.04 15.93
C GLU A 59 -21.78 -3.03 16.43
N GLY A 60 -22.79 -2.72 15.60
CA GLY A 60 -23.93 -1.92 16.03
C GLY A 60 -23.62 -0.54 16.62
N PHE A 61 -22.47 0.06 16.26
CA PHE A 61 -22.00 1.32 16.82
C PHE A 61 -23.01 2.47 16.65
N ALA A 62 -23.16 3.28 17.69
CA ALA A 62 -23.96 4.50 17.65
C ALA A 62 -23.25 5.57 16.80
N ILE A 63 -23.89 6.00 15.72
CA ILE A 63 -23.28 6.89 14.69
C ILE A 63 -22.76 8.21 15.29
N GLU A 64 -23.55 8.88 16.12
CA GLU A 64 -23.16 10.16 16.75
C GLU A 64 -21.92 10.00 17.65
N ALA A 65 -21.85 8.93 18.43
CA ALA A 65 -20.70 8.63 19.28
C ALA A 65 -19.47 8.29 18.45
N LEU A 66 -19.65 7.51 17.38
CA LEU A 66 -18.57 7.14 16.47
C LEU A 66 -17.99 8.36 15.72
N LEU A 67 -18.84 9.32 15.33
CA LEU A 67 -18.40 10.60 14.76
C LEU A 67 -17.56 11.42 15.74
N LYS A 68 -17.96 11.44 17.03
CA LYS A 68 -17.18 12.09 18.09
C LYS A 68 -15.80 11.44 18.24
N VAL A 69 -15.74 10.11 18.37
CA VAL A 69 -14.47 9.37 18.44
C VAL A 69 -13.57 9.66 17.23
N TRP A 70 -14.15 9.69 16.02
CA TRP A 70 -13.39 10.04 14.81
C TRP A 70 -12.78 11.45 14.88
N GLN A 71 -13.52 12.44 15.38
CA GLN A 71 -13.02 13.80 15.56
C GLN A 71 -11.86 13.84 16.58
N GLU A 72 -12.00 13.12 17.69
CA GLU A 72 -10.96 13.05 18.71
C GLU A 72 -9.68 12.38 18.20
N LEU A 73 -9.81 11.31 17.39
CA LEU A 73 -8.68 10.67 16.70
C LEU A 73 -8.03 11.58 15.67
N MET A 74 -8.80 12.45 15.00
CA MET A 74 -8.26 13.45 14.09
C MET A 74 -7.42 14.49 14.83
N GLU A 75 -7.89 14.98 15.98
CA GLU A 75 -7.10 15.89 16.81
C GLU A 75 -5.81 15.23 17.30
N GLU A 76 -5.88 13.97 17.73
CA GLU A 76 -4.74 13.16 18.16
C GLU A 76 -3.70 13.06 17.03
N LYS A 77 -4.17 12.76 15.81
CA LYS A 77 -3.33 12.69 14.61
C LYS A 77 -2.62 14.02 14.34
N GLU A 78 -3.31 15.16 14.44
CA GLU A 78 -2.72 16.47 14.20
C GLU A 78 -1.62 16.81 15.23
N LYS A 79 -1.92 16.62 16.52
CA LYS A 79 -0.97 16.89 17.60
C LYS A 79 0.27 16.00 17.50
N LEU A 80 0.09 14.70 17.27
CA LEU A 80 1.19 13.75 17.06
C LEU A 80 2.02 14.11 15.82
N SER A 81 1.37 14.46 14.70
CA SER A 81 2.07 14.84 13.46
C SER A 81 2.92 16.10 13.66
N CYS A 82 2.43 17.08 14.41
CA CYS A 82 3.16 18.29 14.77
C CYS A 82 4.39 17.95 15.63
N ALA A 83 4.25 17.08 16.64
CA ALA A 83 5.34 16.65 17.48
C ALA A 83 6.43 15.88 16.69
N ILE A 84 6.01 14.97 15.79
CA ILE A 84 6.90 14.27 14.86
C ILE A 84 7.65 15.27 13.97
N GLY A 85 6.96 16.26 13.41
CA GLY A 85 7.55 17.30 12.59
C GLY A 85 8.64 18.08 13.32
N LYS A 86 8.37 18.50 14.57
CA LYS A 86 9.35 19.17 15.44
C LYS A 86 10.57 18.29 15.73
N ALA A 87 10.34 17.02 16.06
CA ALA A 87 11.41 16.05 16.31
C ALA A 87 12.31 15.87 15.07
N LYS A 88 11.71 15.72 13.88
CA LYS A 88 12.45 15.66 12.61
C LYS A 88 13.24 16.93 12.31
N ALA A 89 12.69 18.11 12.59
CA ALA A 89 13.36 19.38 12.35
C ALA A 89 14.60 19.58 13.25
N GLY A 90 14.64 18.94 14.42
CA GLY A 90 15.81 18.96 15.32
C GLY A 90 16.96 18.02 14.90
N MET A 91 16.78 17.21 13.86
CA MET A 91 17.80 16.24 13.42
C MET A 91 18.90 16.92 12.59
N GLY A 92 20.13 16.41 12.70
CA GLY A 92 21.27 16.85 11.87
C GLY A 92 21.21 16.46 10.39
N PHE A 93 20.11 15.85 9.94
CA PHE A 93 19.86 15.51 8.55
C PHE A 93 18.36 15.41 8.28
N ASN A 94 17.96 15.57 7.02
CA ASN A 94 16.57 15.39 6.60
C ASN A 94 16.24 13.88 6.48
N LEU A 95 15.46 13.36 7.43
CA LEU A 95 15.05 11.95 7.47
C LEU A 95 14.24 11.53 6.23
N ASP A 96 13.25 12.33 5.84
CA ASP A 96 12.35 11.99 4.73
C ASP A 96 13.13 11.89 3.41
N ALA A 97 14.03 12.84 3.15
CA ALA A 97 14.90 12.83 1.98
C ALA A 97 15.89 11.65 2.01
N ALA A 98 16.41 11.29 3.19
CA ALA A 98 17.30 10.14 3.34
C ALA A 98 16.57 8.82 3.03
N VAL A 99 15.35 8.65 3.53
CA VAL A 99 14.49 7.48 3.25
C VAL A 99 14.18 7.39 1.76
N ASP A 100 13.73 8.49 1.14
CA ASP A 100 13.35 8.51 -0.28
C ASP A 100 14.56 8.23 -1.21
N ALA A 101 15.68 8.91 -0.97
CA ALA A 101 16.90 8.67 -1.74
C ALA A 101 17.41 7.23 -1.56
N ASN A 102 17.26 6.65 -0.36
CA ASN A 102 17.68 5.27 -0.13
C ASN A 102 16.75 4.25 -0.78
N LYS A 103 15.44 4.51 -0.80
CA LYS A 103 14.46 3.71 -1.55
C LYS A 103 14.81 3.69 -3.04
N SER A 104 15.09 4.86 -3.62
CA SER A 104 15.52 4.98 -5.02
C SER A 104 16.83 4.22 -5.29
N ARG A 105 17.81 4.31 -4.37
CA ARG A 105 19.07 3.57 -4.46
C ARG A 105 18.86 2.05 -4.44
N ARG A 106 18.04 1.55 -3.53
CA ARG A 106 17.73 0.10 -3.42
C ARG A 106 16.94 -0.40 -4.62
N SER A 107 16.03 0.41 -5.18
CA SER A 107 15.34 0.09 -6.43
C SER A 107 16.33 -0.06 -7.60
N MET A 108 17.21 0.93 -7.81
CA MET A 108 18.23 0.84 -8.86
C MET A 108 19.20 -0.31 -8.64
N LEU A 109 19.52 -0.63 -7.39
CA LEU A 109 20.39 -1.75 -7.05
C LEU A 109 19.85 -3.09 -7.58
N GLN A 110 18.53 -3.32 -7.47
CA GLN A 110 17.90 -4.53 -8.02
C GLN A 110 18.10 -4.64 -9.53
N VAL A 111 17.95 -3.52 -10.25
CA VAL A 111 18.21 -3.45 -11.70
C VAL A 111 19.68 -3.75 -12.02
N LEU A 112 20.61 -3.11 -11.30
CA LEU A 112 22.05 -3.30 -11.50
C LEU A 112 22.48 -4.75 -11.20
N GLN A 113 21.86 -5.41 -10.21
CA GLN A 113 22.11 -6.84 -9.94
C GLN A 113 21.66 -7.72 -11.11
N GLY A 114 20.50 -7.42 -11.71
CA GLY A 114 20.04 -8.09 -12.92
C GLY A 114 21.05 -7.95 -14.06
N LEU A 115 21.45 -6.71 -14.38
CA LEU A 115 22.47 -6.42 -15.40
C LEU A 115 23.81 -7.10 -15.09
N ALA A 116 24.26 -7.06 -13.83
CA ALA A 116 25.50 -7.70 -13.42
C ALA A 116 25.47 -9.24 -13.60
N ASN A 117 24.29 -9.86 -13.69
CA ASN A 117 24.11 -11.30 -13.79
C ASN A 117 23.79 -11.79 -15.21
N LEU A 118 23.40 -10.91 -16.13
CA LEU A 118 23.16 -11.26 -17.53
C LEU A 118 24.37 -11.94 -18.19
N LYS A 119 24.08 -12.77 -19.19
CA LYS A 119 25.07 -13.47 -20.01
C LYS A 119 24.69 -13.30 -21.47
N SER A 120 25.68 -13.16 -22.34
CA SER A 120 25.48 -13.33 -23.78
C SER A 120 24.96 -14.75 -24.04
N SER A 121 24.10 -14.90 -25.04
CA SER A 121 23.52 -16.18 -25.43
C SER A 121 23.57 -16.36 -26.94
N HIS A 122 23.52 -17.62 -27.35
CA HIS A 122 23.47 -18.04 -28.73
C HIS A 122 22.41 -19.14 -28.81
N GLU A 123 21.48 -19.01 -29.75
CA GLU A 123 20.36 -19.93 -29.94
C GLU A 123 20.12 -20.14 -31.44
N LEU A 124 20.16 -21.39 -31.89
CA LEU A 124 19.72 -21.77 -33.22
C LEU A 124 18.25 -22.16 -33.17
N GLN A 125 17.39 -21.31 -33.72
CA GLN A 125 15.94 -21.48 -33.77
C GLN A 125 15.56 -22.24 -35.03
N LYS A 126 15.44 -23.57 -34.91
CA LYS A 126 15.27 -24.47 -36.05
C LYS A 126 13.89 -24.34 -36.69
N GLY A 127 13.85 -24.06 -37.99
CA GLY A 127 12.62 -23.95 -38.78
C GLY A 127 11.68 -22.79 -38.41
N GLU A 128 12.09 -21.88 -37.53
CA GLU A 128 11.28 -20.73 -37.10
C GLU A 128 11.25 -19.61 -38.16
N GLY A 129 12.23 -19.57 -39.06
CA GLY A 129 12.26 -18.65 -40.19
C GLY A 129 11.31 -19.10 -41.29
N GLN A 130 10.53 -18.17 -41.85
CA GLN A 130 9.63 -18.44 -42.96
C GLN A 130 9.89 -17.46 -44.11
N GLY A 131 9.96 -17.99 -45.33
CA GLY A 131 10.11 -17.23 -46.56
C GLY A 131 9.16 -17.76 -47.63
N TYR A 132 9.07 -17.04 -48.74
CA TYR A 132 8.25 -17.44 -49.88
C TYR A 132 9.06 -17.43 -51.16
N VAL A 133 8.77 -18.37 -52.05
CA VAL A 133 9.36 -18.49 -53.39
C VAL A 133 8.28 -18.92 -54.37
N PHE A 134 8.36 -18.47 -55.62
CA PHE A 134 7.50 -18.97 -56.68
C PHE A 134 8.05 -20.31 -57.20
N ASN A 135 7.19 -21.32 -57.29
CA ASN A 135 7.54 -22.60 -57.89
C ASN A 135 7.55 -22.49 -59.43
N ASN A 136 7.95 -23.56 -60.12
CA ASN A 136 8.04 -23.59 -61.58
C ASN A 136 6.69 -23.37 -62.30
N ASP A 137 5.57 -23.53 -61.60
CA ASP A 137 4.21 -23.29 -62.11
C ASP A 137 3.74 -21.84 -61.86
N GLY A 138 4.60 -20.98 -61.30
CA GLY A 138 4.27 -19.59 -60.96
C GLY A 138 3.45 -19.44 -59.68
N ASN A 139 3.28 -20.49 -58.88
CA ASN A 139 2.56 -20.46 -57.62
C ASN A 139 3.50 -20.12 -56.45
N GLN A 140 3.07 -19.23 -55.55
CA GLN A 140 3.82 -18.89 -54.34
C GLN A 140 3.78 -20.05 -53.33
N THR A 141 4.95 -20.53 -52.92
CA THR A 141 5.12 -21.62 -51.94
C THR A 141 5.98 -21.12 -50.78
N SER A 142 5.63 -21.50 -49.55
CA SER A 142 6.44 -21.18 -48.37
C SER A 142 7.58 -22.17 -48.19
N TYR A 143 8.70 -21.70 -47.64
CA TYR A 143 9.78 -22.55 -47.14
C TYR A 143 10.20 -22.08 -45.75
N TYR A 144 10.70 -23.02 -44.95
CA TYR A 144 11.15 -22.78 -43.58
C TYR A 144 12.67 -22.89 -43.50
N TYR A 145 13.29 -22.09 -42.64
CA TYR A 145 14.74 -22.07 -42.44
C TYR A 145 15.09 -21.80 -40.97
N ASP A 146 16.31 -22.18 -40.59
CA ASP A 146 16.81 -21.95 -39.23
C ASP A 146 17.24 -20.48 -39.05
N ILE A 147 16.95 -19.91 -37.89
CA ILE A 147 17.43 -18.57 -37.51
C ILE A 147 18.56 -18.71 -36.48
N ASP A 148 19.73 -18.18 -36.81
CA ASP A 148 20.87 -18.12 -35.89
C ASP A 148 20.82 -16.82 -35.07
N ARG A 149 20.40 -16.93 -33.79
CA ARG A 149 20.17 -15.77 -32.92
C ARG A 149 21.30 -15.63 -31.89
N ILE A 150 22.00 -14.50 -31.93
CA ILE A 150 23.08 -14.15 -31.01
C ILE A 150 22.69 -12.91 -30.19
N MET A 151 22.68 -13.03 -28.87
CA MET A 151 22.52 -11.90 -27.95
C MET A 151 23.85 -11.60 -27.26
N THR A 152 24.34 -10.38 -27.42
CA THR A 152 25.61 -9.95 -26.82
C THR A 152 25.38 -8.78 -25.87
N ILE A 153 26.05 -8.79 -24.72
CA ILE A 153 26.06 -7.66 -23.78
C ILE A 153 26.74 -6.46 -24.43
N ASP A 154 26.06 -5.31 -24.45
CA ASP A 154 26.49 -4.05 -25.07
C ASP A 154 26.96 -2.99 -24.06
N TYR A 155 27.21 -3.39 -22.81
CA TYR A 155 27.69 -2.53 -21.72
C TYR A 155 28.87 -3.13 -20.96
N ASP A 156 29.59 -2.28 -20.23
CA ASP A 156 30.69 -2.71 -19.37
C ASP A 156 30.17 -3.33 -18.06
N ARG A 157 30.09 -4.66 -18.04
CA ARG A 157 29.64 -5.44 -16.89
C ARG A 157 30.51 -5.24 -15.64
N ASN A 158 31.79 -4.90 -15.78
CA ASN A 158 32.67 -4.65 -14.63
C ASN A 158 32.33 -3.32 -13.96
N LYS A 159 32.02 -2.28 -14.74
CA LYS A 159 31.48 -1.01 -14.21
C LYS A 159 30.17 -1.23 -13.46
N VAL A 160 29.24 -2.00 -14.04
CA VAL A 160 27.96 -2.32 -13.37
C VAL A 160 28.21 -3.02 -12.03
N ARG A 161 29.09 -4.03 -11.98
CA ARG A 161 29.46 -4.71 -10.73
C ARG A 161 30.09 -3.78 -9.69
N ALA A 162 30.91 -2.82 -10.13
CA ALA A 162 31.47 -1.80 -9.23
C ALA A 162 30.36 -0.89 -8.66
N MET A 163 29.41 -0.45 -9.49
CA MET A 163 28.25 0.33 -9.06
C MET A 163 27.40 -0.46 -8.05
N VAL A 164 27.16 -1.76 -8.27
CA VAL A 164 26.45 -2.62 -7.31
C VAL A 164 27.11 -2.60 -5.93
N LYS A 165 28.45 -2.73 -5.87
CA LYS A 165 29.20 -2.70 -4.60
C LYS A 165 29.07 -1.35 -3.91
N GLU A 166 29.22 -0.26 -4.66
CA GLU A 166 29.13 1.10 -4.12
C GLU A 166 27.72 1.42 -3.61
N PHE A 167 26.69 1.07 -4.39
CA PHE A 167 25.30 1.35 -4.05
C PHE A 167 24.85 0.53 -2.84
N ASN A 168 25.26 -0.74 -2.75
CA ASN A 168 25.03 -1.56 -1.54
C ASN A 168 25.62 -0.87 -0.31
N ARG A 169 26.92 -0.58 -0.32
CA ARG A 169 27.60 0.05 0.82
C ARG A 169 26.90 1.34 1.26
N LYS A 170 26.62 2.24 0.31
CA LYS A 170 25.91 3.50 0.60
C LYS A 170 24.49 3.25 1.11
N ALA A 171 23.79 2.24 0.58
CA ALA A 171 22.43 1.95 1.01
C ALA A 171 22.38 1.43 2.45
N ASP A 172 23.36 0.61 2.84
CA ASP A 172 23.46 0.04 4.18
C ASP A 172 23.88 1.11 5.20
N GLU A 173 24.83 1.99 4.85
CA GLU A 173 25.21 3.15 5.68
C GLU A 173 24.02 4.08 5.95
N VAL A 174 23.22 4.37 4.91
CA VAL A 174 22.03 5.22 5.07
C VAL A 174 20.93 4.50 5.85
N SER A 175 20.72 3.19 5.64
CA SER A 175 19.78 2.39 6.41
C SER A 175 20.12 2.42 7.91
N LEU A 176 21.38 2.17 8.27
CA LEU A 176 21.84 2.21 9.65
C LEU A 176 21.61 3.59 10.29
N LYS A 177 21.93 4.67 9.57
CA LYS A 177 21.68 6.04 10.04
C LYS A 177 20.18 6.34 10.23
N ILE A 178 19.31 5.83 9.36
CA ILE A 178 17.85 5.95 9.50
C ILE A 178 17.39 5.20 10.75
N ASP A 179 17.83 3.96 10.94
CA ASP A 179 17.43 3.12 12.08
C ASP A 179 17.87 3.73 13.41
N GLU A 180 19.11 4.22 13.48
CA GLU A 180 19.62 4.96 14.65
C GLU A 180 18.76 6.19 14.94
N ALA A 181 18.43 6.99 13.91
CA ALA A 181 17.60 8.16 14.09
C ALA A 181 16.19 7.82 14.59
N LEU A 182 15.57 6.75 14.10
CA LEU A 182 14.25 6.30 14.53
C LEU A 182 14.23 5.92 16.03
N LEU A 183 15.30 5.32 16.53
CA LEU A 183 15.40 4.86 17.92
C LEU A 183 15.88 5.95 18.89
N ALA A 184 16.83 6.78 18.46
CA ALA A 184 17.47 7.78 19.31
C ALA A 184 16.67 9.10 19.40
N THR A 185 15.95 9.47 18.34
CA THR A 185 15.21 10.74 18.31
C THR A 185 13.98 10.65 19.21
N LYS A 186 13.91 11.54 20.19
CA LYS A 186 12.75 11.66 21.08
C LYS A 186 11.67 12.51 20.45
N VAL A 187 10.43 12.05 20.57
CA VAL A 187 9.23 12.81 20.23
C VAL A 187 8.56 13.18 21.55
N ASP A 188 8.47 14.49 21.80
CA ASP A 188 7.80 15.05 22.97
C ASP A 188 6.29 14.99 22.78
N TYR A 189 5.76 13.80 22.94
CA TYR A 189 4.36 13.46 22.79
C TYR A 189 4.03 12.23 23.62
N THR A 190 2.82 12.23 24.19
CA THR A 190 2.23 11.09 24.91
C THR A 190 0.85 10.86 24.30
N PRO A 191 0.53 9.63 23.81
CA PRO A 191 -0.77 9.37 23.23
C PRO A 191 -1.87 9.59 24.26
N ARG A 192 -3.00 10.16 23.83
CA ARG A 192 -4.16 10.30 24.70
C ARG A 192 -4.84 8.97 25.00
N PHE A 193 -4.85 8.06 24.03
CA PHE A 193 -5.58 6.80 24.05
C PHE A 193 -4.64 5.60 24.16
N ASP A 194 -5.10 4.50 24.74
CA ASP A 194 -4.46 3.20 24.53
C ASP A 194 -4.80 2.72 23.11
N LEU A 195 -3.76 2.37 22.35
CA LEU A 195 -3.85 2.03 20.94
C LEU A 195 -3.38 0.59 20.68
N ALA A 196 -3.24 -0.21 21.74
CA ALA A 196 -2.88 -1.62 21.65
C ALA A 196 -4.11 -2.49 21.35
N GLY A 197 -3.98 -3.42 20.39
CA GLY A 197 -5.03 -4.40 20.09
C GLY A 197 -5.72 -4.18 18.74
N GLU A 198 -6.86 -4.83 18.56
CA GLU A 198 -7.64 -4.79 17.31
C GLU A 198 -8.49 -3.53 17.21
N ASN A 199 -8.77 -3.09 15.97
CA ASN A 199 -9.47 -1.82 15.75
C ASN A 199 -10.86 -1.79 16.36
N GLN A 200 -11.61 -2.89 16.26
CA GLN A 200 -12.96 -3.00 16.82
C GLN A 200 -12.95 -2.74 18.33
N PHE A 201 -12.14 -3.48 19.09
CA PHE A 201 -12.09 -3.35 20.55
C PHE A 201 -11.61 -1.97 21.02
N ILE A 202 -10.65 -1.37 20.31
CA ILE A 202 -10.21 -0.02 20.64
C ILE A 202 -11.35 0.99 20.39
N VAL A 203 -12.09 0.85 19.29
CA VAL A 203 -13.24 1.74 19.03
C VAL A 203 -14.33 1.53 20.08
N GLU A 204 -14.62 0.29 20.47
CA GLU A 204 -15.56 -0.02 21.57
C GLU A 204 -15.14 0.67 22.87
N GLU A 205 -13.88 0.56 23.27
CA GLU A 205 -13.33 1.21 24.47
C GLU A 205 -13.46 2.75 24.38
N LEU A 206 -13.12 3.34 23.23
CA LEU A 206 -13.24 4.79 23.00
C LEU A 206 -14.70 5.28 22.99
N LEU A 207 -15.66 4.41 22.71
CA LEU A 207 -17.09 4.74 22.77
C LEU A 207 -17.63 4.71 24.21
N GLU A 208 -16.93 4.05 25.14
CA GLU A 208 -17.28 3.98 26.57
C GLU A 208 -16.76 5.17 27.39
N GLU A 209 -15.80 5.96 26.85
CA GLU A 209 -15.21 7.17 27.47
C GLU A 209 -16.01 8.48 27.26
#